data_AF-A3XG67-F1
#
_entry.id   AF-A3XG67-F1
#
_cell.length_a   1.000
_cell.length_b   1.000
_cell.length_c   1.000
_cell.angle_alpha   90.00
_cell.angle_beta   90.00
_cell.angle_gamma   90.00
#
_symmetry.space_group_name_H-M   'P 1'
#
loop_
_entity.id
_entity.type
_entity.pdbx_description
1 polymer ?
#
loop_
_entity_poly.entity_id
_entity_poly.type
_entity_poly.pdbx_seq_one_letter_code
_entity_poly.pdbx_strand_id
1 'polypeptide(L)' 'MVFTKETKDNEFYVYMNGKLIYKRWLKTGQSKVFDLMAYDKYTEYSLNDN' A
#
# COMPACT_ATOMS: atom_id res chain seq x y z
N MET A 1 3.82 -0.95 14.71
CA MET A 1 4.00 -0.63 13.28
C MET A 1 3.07 0.52 12.96
N VAL A 2 3.59 1.70 12.61
CA VAL A 2 2.76 2.86 12.24
C VAL A 2 2.58 2.85 10.74
N PHE A 3 1.33 2.83 10.29
CA PHE A 3 0.98 2.91 8.88
C PHE A 3 0.33 4.24 8.59
N THR A 4 0.92 4.99 7.68
CA THR A 4 0.41 6.28 7.23
C THR A 4 -0.04 6.13 5.80
N LYS A 5 -1.32 6.43 5.55
CA LYS A 5 -1.92 6.41 4.21
C LYS A 5 -2.11 7.85 3.78
N GLU A 6 -1.62 8.19 2.61
CA GLU A 6 -1.76 9.52 2.04
C GLU A 6 -2.31 9.41 0.62
N THR A 7 -3.34 10.21 0.33
CA THR A 7 -3.92 10.30 -1.01
C THR A 7 -3.74 11.72 -1.50
N LYS A 8 -3.03 11.89 -2.62
CA LYS A 8 -2.78 13.21 -3.21
C LYS A 8 -2.80 13.10 -4.72
N ASP A 9 -3.47 14.03 -5.40
CA ASP A 9 -3.43 14.15 -6.87
C ASP A 9 -3.72 12.85 -7.66
N ASN A 10 -4.68 12.04 -7.20
CA ASN A 10 -4.98 10.73 -7.79
C ASN A 10 -3.84 9.72 -7.66
N GLU A 11 -2.97 9.90 -6.67
CA GLU A 11 -1.96 8.96 -6.26
C GLU A 11 -2.18 8.61 -4.79
N PHE A 12 -2.06 7.32 -4.49
CA PHE A 12 -2.23 6.77 -3.17
C PHE A 12 -0.89 6.22 -2.71
N TYR A 13 -0.45 6.65 -1.54
CA TYR A 13 0.84 6.34 -0.94
C TYR A 13 0.61 5.69 0.42
N VAL A 14 1.34 4.60 0.70
CA VAL A 14 1.36 4.00 2.04
C VAL A 14 2.79 3.99 2.53
N TYR A 15 2.96 4.56 3.72
CA TYR A 15 4.21 4.56 4.45
C TYR A 15 4.07 3.64 5.66
N MET A 16 5.10 2.85 5.91
CA MET A 16 5.23 2.03 7.10
C MET A 16 6.48 2.48 7.85
N ASN A 17 6.30 2.93 9.09
CA ASN A 17 7.39 3.42 9.92
C ASN A 17 8.23 4.53 9.25
N GLY A 18 7.58 5.39 8.44
CA GLY A 18 8.23 6.45 7.67
C GLY A 18 8.80 6.03 6.30
N LYS A 19 8.80 4.74 5.96
CA LYS A 19 9.28 4.23 4.66
C LYS A 19 8.12 4.02 3.69
N LEU A 20 8.21 4.51 2.45
CA LEU A 20 7.20 4.25 1.42
C LEU A 20 7.23 2.78 1.03
N ILE A 21 6.13 2.08 1.25
CA ILE A 21 5.99 0.64 0.96
C ILE A 21 5.08 0.36 -0.22
N TYR A 22 4.14 1.27 -0.52
CA TYR A 22 3.14 1.09 -1.57
C TYR A 22 2.82 2.42 -2.24
N LYS A 23 2.70 2.39 -3.56
CA LYS A 23 2.18 3.50 -4.36
C LYS A 23 1.15 2.97 -5.36
N ARG A 24 0.04 3.67 -5.52
CA ARG A 24 -0.98 3.39 -6.55
C ARG A 24 -1.39 4.66 -7.26
N TRP A 25 -1.35 4.64 -8.58
CA TRP A 25 -1.90 5.68 -9.42
C TRP A 25 -3.38 5.38 -9.64
N LEU A 26 -4.25 6.17 -9.01
CA LEU A 26 -5.70 6.09 -9.21
C LEU A 26 -6.09 6.53 -10.61
N LYS A 27 -5.32 7.44 -11.23
CA LYS A 27 -5.56 7.93 -12.60
C LYS A 27 -5.41 6.85 -13.66
N THR A 28 -4.40 5.98 -13.53
CA THR A 28 -4.10 4.93 -14.53
C THR A 28 -4.45 3.52 -14.05
N GLY A 29 -4.86 3.37 -12.79
CA GLY A 29 -5.10 2.07 -12.15
C GLY A 29 -3.82 1.28 -11.82
N GLN A 30 -2.63 1.78 -12.20
CA GLN A 30 -1.37 1.08 -11.95
C GLN A 30 -0.99 1.14 -10.47
N SER A 31 -0.39 0.07 -9.96
CA SER A 31 0.16 0.01 -8.60
C SER A 31 1.60 -0.48 -8.64
N LYS A 32 2.41 0.01 -7.69
CA LYS A 32 3.79 -0.38 -7.50
C LYS A 32 4.06 -0.57 -6.01
N VAL A 33 4.46 -1.78 -5.67
CA VAL A 33 4.84 -2.15 -4.31
C VAL A 33 6.35 -2.14 -4.21
N PHE A 34 6.88 -1.42 -3.22
CA PHE A 34 8.31 -1.25 -3.03
C PHE A 34 8.87 -2.18 -1.97
N ASP A 35 8.03 -2.66 -1.06
CA ASP A 35 8.43 -3.53 0.03
C ASP A 35 7.50 -4.76 0.08
N LEU A 36 8.04 -5.92 -0.32
CA LEU A 36 7.30 -7.19 -0.38
C LEU A 36 6.78 -7.63 1.00
N MET A 37 7.47 -7.29 2.10
CA MET A 37 7.02 -7.62 3.45
C MET A 37 5.68 -6.93 3.81
N ALA A 38 5.41 -5.75 3.24
CA ALA A 38 4.12 -5.11 3.41
C ALA A 38 3.05 -5.78 2.53
N TYR A 39 3.40 -6.20 1.32
CA TYR A 39 2.47 -6.93 0.45
C TYR A 39 2.01 -8.22 1.10
N ASP A 40 2.93 -9.00 1.66
CA ASP A 40 2.65 -10.29 2.29
C ASP A 40 1.66 -10.13 3.46
N LYS A 41 1.94 -9.21 4.39
CA LYS A 41 1.04 -8.94 5.55
C LYS A 41 -0.34 -8.40 5.18
N TYR A 42 -0.47 -7.62 4.11
CA TYR A 42 -1.77 -7.07 3.69
C TYR A 42 -2.53 -7.99 2.72
N THR A 43 -1.83 -8.87 2.02
CA THR A 43 -2.45 -9.88 1.14
C THR A 43 -2.99 -11.05 1.96
N GLU A 44 -2.27 -11.51 2.99
CA GLU A 44 -2.76 -12.56 3.89
C GLU A 44 -4.04 -12.15 4.63
N TYR A 45 -4.19 -10.87 4.99
CA TYR A 45 -5.40 -10.39 5.67
C TYR A 45 -6.62 -10.29 4.73
N SER A 46 -6.43 -10.40 3.41
CA SER A 46 -7.50 -10.31 2.42
C SER A 46 -7.95 -11.69 1.88
N LEU A 47 -7.38 -12.79 2.38
CA LEU A 47 -7.73 -14.17 1.97
C LEU A 47 -8.48 -14.97 3.05
N ASN A 48 -8.89 -14.32 4.14
CA ASN A 48 -9.69 -14.97 5.19
C ASN A 48 -10.87 -14.09 5.60
N ASP A 49 -11.78 -13.86 4.66
CA ASP A 49 -13.19 -13.57 4.96
C ASP A 49 -13.96 -14.80 4.45
N ASN A 50 -14.35 -15.67 5.39
CA ASN A 50 -15.14 -16.87 5.19
C ASN A 50 -16.40 -16.76 6.06
#